data_AF-A0AA88ZQU1-F1
#
_entry.id   AF-A0AA88ZQU1-F1
#
_cell.length_a   1.000
_cell.length_b   1.000
_cell.length_c   1.000
_cell.angle_alpha   90.00
_cell.angle_beta   90.00
_cell.angle_gamma   90.00
#
_symmetry.space_group_name_H-M   'P 1'
#
loop_
_entity.id
_entity.type
_entity.pdbx_description
1 polymer ?
#
loop_
_entity_poly.entity_id
_entity_poly.type
_entity_poly.pdbx_seq_one_letter_code
_entity_poly.pdbx_strand_id
1 'polypeptide(L)'
;MKYFIIILFITLVSCKKESKTECDYITNYYQNLYQADIAFETENYKKAFEMYQEAFNSCEPINTEGYNELANFAETCAILGKKVLAIEFIKKQIERGYEIKWFQQNENFDIIFASEEGKKLISEYDYLRNMALSKMNLALREEIKQMKTEDQKYRNDNFQKNIKKQVEIDAYNTNRIIEIFNEFGYPNETVIGSYSIDQTSVHISTMLLHTSDSIRMKYFVPKLTEFIKSGTCSPSTLGYIIDQYYLYNDEPQIYGTYHAQGGGYGRMIDDLKKVDSNRISIGLPPLELKEKKDSILKVRYPDLF
;
A
#
# COMPACT_ATOMS: atom_id res chain seq x y z
N MET A 1 44.84 -44.62 47.33
CA MET A 1 43.66 -44.31 46.46
C MET A 1 43.69 -42.83 46.13
N LYS A 2 43.98 -42.46 44.87
CA LYS A 2 43.91 -41.07 44.39
C LYS A 2 42.58 -40.90 43.67
N TYR A 3 41.71 -40.02 44.19
CA TYR A 3 40.42 -39.72 43.58
C TYR A 3 40.61 -38.78 42.38
N PHE A 4 40.14 -39.21 41.21
CA PHE A 4 40.08 -38.39 40.00
C PHE A 4 38.74 -37.63 40.03
N ILE A 5 38.80 -36.30 40.13
CA ILE A 5 37.63 -35.44 39.99
C ILE A 5 37.46 -35.14 38.51
N ILE A 6 36.39 -35.68 37.92
CA ILE A 6 35.97 -35.37 36.55
C ILE A 6 35.10 -34.11 36.61
N ILE A 7 35.61 -33.01 36.06
CA ILE A 7 34.87 -31.76 35.90
C ILE A 7 34.09 -31.85 34.59
N LEU A 8 32.77 -31.95 34.70
CA LEU A 8 31.83 -31.97 33.58
C LEU A 8 31.66 -30.53 33.05
N PHE A 9 32.21 -30.24 31.87
CA PHE A 9 31.99 -28.98 31.17
C PHE A 9 30.58 -28.97 30.55
N ILE A 10 29.64 -28.28 31.19
CA ILE A 10 28.32 -28.01 30.63
C ILE A 10 28.45 -26.81 29.69
N THR A 11 28.49 -27.06 28.38
CA THR A 11 28.41 -26.02 27.35
C THR A 11 26.98 -25.50 27.28
N LEU A 12 26.73 -24.33 27.85
CA LEU A 12 25.49 -23.59 27.66
C LEU A 12 25.46 -23.02 26.24
N VAL A 13 24.77 -23.72 25.33
CA VAL A 13 24.42 -23.17 24.02
C VAL A 13 23.34 -22.12 24.26
N SER A 14 23.75 -20.86 24.32
CA SER A 14 22.83 -19.72 24.35
C SER A 14 22.22 -19.57 22.97
N CYS A 15 21.01 -20.11 22.78
CA CYS A 15 20.14 -19.69 21.68
C CYS A 15 19.82 -18.20 21.89
N LYS A 16 20.58 -17.31 21.23
CA LYS A 16 20.11 -15.95 20.97
C LYS A 16 18.83 -16.10 20.16
N LYS A 17 17.68 -15.90 20.80
CA LYS A 17 16.45 -15.52 20.10
C LYS A 17 16.85 -14.28 19.28
N GLU A 18 16.85 -14.39 17.96
CA GLU A 18 16.92 -13.21 17.10
C GLU A 18 15.83 -12.26 17.61
N SER A 19 16.24 -11.12 18.17
CA SER A 19 15.28 -10.08 18.52
C SER A 19 14.64 -9.69 17.20
N LYS A 20 13.34 -9.94 17.06
CA LYS A 20 12.57 -9.46 15.92
C LYS A 20 12.91 -7.97 15.78
N THR A 21 13.56 -7.60 14.69
CA THR A 21 13.86 -6.21 14.37
C THR A 21 12.55 -5.43 14.51
N GLU A 22 12.61 -4.27 15.15
CA GLU A 22 11.45 -3.40 15.25
C GLU A 22 10.92 -3.13 13.84
N CYS A 23 9.61 -3.27 13.64
CA CYS A 23 9.01 -3.11 12.32
C CYS A 23 9.28 -1.69 11.80
N ASP A 24 9.87 -1.62 10.61
CA ASP A 24 10.10 -0.38 9.88
C ASP A 24 9.47 -0.47 8.48
N TYR A 25 8.29 0.15 8.35
CA TYR A 25 7.62 0.21 7.06
C TYR A 25 8.39 1.07 6.04
N ILE A 26 9.07 2.12 6.49
CA ILE A 26 9.60 3.19 5.62
C ILE A 26 10.88 2.75 4.92
N THR A 27 11.92 2.42 5.68
CA THR A 27 13.26 2.18 5.09
C THR A 27 13.53 0.72 4.79
N ASN A 28 12.72 -0.21 5.32
CA ASN A 28 12.78 -1.63 5.00
C ASN A 28 11.60 -2.10 4.15
N TYR A 29 10.38 -2.16 4.71
CA TYR A 29 9.24 -2.82 4.04
C TYR A 29 8.97 -2.26 2.64
N TYR A 30 8.74 -0.94 2.49
CA TYR A 30 8.38 -0.37 1.18
C TYR A 30 9.53 -0.47 0.16
N GLN A 31 10.79 -0.39 0.61
CA GLN A 31 11.95 -0.46 -0.28
C GLN A 31 12.14 -1.88 -0.83
N ASN A 32 11.97 -2.90 0.02
CA ASN A 32 11.98 -4.30 -0.39
C ASN A 32 10.76 -4.64 -1.25
N LEU A 33 9.60 -4.12 -0.88
CA LEU A 33 8.35 -4.32 -1.61
C LEU A 33 8.45 -3.82 -3.05
N TYR A 34 8.97 -2.61 -3.26
CA TYR A 34 9.09 -2.05 -4.60
C TYR A 34 10.03 -2.87 -5.51
N GLN A 35 11.10 -3.42 -4.93
CA GLN A 35 12.01 -4.32 -5.64
C GLN A 35 11.38 -5.68 -5.93
N ALA A 36 10.57 -6.19 -4.99
CA ALA A 36 9.80 -7.42 -5.17
C ALA A 36 8.81 -7.28 -6.34
N ASP A 37 8.10 -6.16 -6.42
CA ASP A 37 7.20 -5.87 -7.53
C ASP A 37 7.96 -5.82 -8.86
N ILE A 38 9.10 -5.13 -8.96
CA ILE A 38 9.89 -5.12 -10.20
C ILE A 38 10.32 -6.54 -10.59
N ALA A 39 10.73 -7.37 -9.64
CA ALA A 39 11.12 -8.75 -9.89
C ALA A 39 9.91 -9.61 -10.33
N PHE A 40 8.74 -9.38 -9.75
CA PHE A 40 7.49 -10.02 -10.14
C PHE A 40 7.07 -9.63 -11.57
N GLU A 41 7.13 -8.34 -11.88
CA GLU A 41 6.79 -7.80 -13.20
C GLU A 41 7.75 -8.25 -14.31
N THR A 42 8.98 -8.63 -13.93
CA THR A 42 9.99 -9.20 -14.84
C THR A 42 10.07 -10.72 -14.77
N GLU A 43 9.09 -11.36 -14.15
CA GLU A 43 8.94 -12.83 -14.05
C GLU A 43 10.12 -13.53 -13.35
N ASN A 44 10.93 -12.76 -12.61
CA ASN A 44 11.97 -13.29 -11.74
C ASN A 44 11.36 -13.66 -10.37
N TYR A 45 10.48 -14.67 -10.39
CA TYR A 45 9.69 -15.07 -9.23
C TYR A 45 10.53 -15.50 -8.03
N LYS A 46 11.72 -16.10 -8.25
CA LYS A 46 12.65 -16.42 -7.16
C LYS A 46 13.11 -15.16 -6.44
N LYS A 47 13.52 -14.13 -7.19
CA LYS A 47 13.95 -12.86 -6.60
C LYS A 47 12.78 -12.11 -5.98
N ALA A 48 11.60 -12.13 -6.62
CA ALA A 48 10.39 -11.55 -6.06
C ALA A 48 10.08 -12.17 -4.69
N PHE A 49 10.12 -13.51 -4.59
CA PHE A 49 9.91 -14.23 -3.33
C PHE A 49 10.89 -13.80 -2.23
N GLU A 50 12.18 -13.72 -2.53
CA GLU A 50 13.20 -13.29 -1.56
C GLU A 50 12.94 -11.87 -1.04
N MET A 51 12.57 -10.93 -1.91
CA MET A 51 12.32 -9.53 -1.53
C MET A 51 11.00 -9.34 -0.78
N TYR A 52 9.92 -10.03 -1.19
CA TYR A 52 8.67 -10.06 -0.43
C TYR A 52 8.89 -10.66 0.97
N GLN A 53 9.63 -11.77 1.06
CA GLN A 53 9.89 -12.41 2.34
C GLN A 53 10.70 -11.50 3.28
N GLU A 54 11.67 -10.75 2.76
CA GLU A 54 12.41 -9.75 3.55
C GLU A 54 11.46 -8.69 4.13
N ALA A 55 10.58 -8.12 3.30
CA ALA A 55 9.59 -7.14 3.74
C ALA A 55 8.65 -7.74 4.81
N PHE A 56 8.10 -8.93 4.56
CA PHE A 56 7.11 -9.58 5.43
C PHE A 56 7.71 -10.18 6.71
N ASN A 57 9.03 -10.39 6.75
CA ASN A 57 9.74 -10.72 7.97
C ASN A 57 9.94 -9.47 8.86
N SER A 58 10.11 -8.30 8.26
CA SER A 58 10.27 -7.03 8.99
C SER A 58 8.97 -6.50 9.59
N CYS A 59 7.85 -6.60 8.85
CA CYS A 59 6.56 -6.03 9.23
C CYS A 59 5.40 -6.91 8.77
N GLU A 60 4.22 -6.70 9.36
CA GLU A 60 3.00 -7.37 8.91
C GLU A 60 2.67 -6.94 7.46
N PRO A 61 2.27 -7.86 6.56
CA PRO A 61 1.85 -7.50 5.21
C PRO A 61 0.54 -6.68 5.19
N ILE A 62 0.55 -5.52 4.54
CA ILE A 62 -0.55 -4.53 4.63
C ILE A 62 -1.46 -4.42 3.39
N ASN A 63 -1.00 -4.81 2.19
CA ASN A 63 -1.68 -4.53 0.90
C ASN A 63 -1.77 -3.02 0.61
N THR A 64 -0.61 -2.43 0.37
CA THR A 64 -0.40 -1.03 0.06
C THR A 64 -1.21 -0.64 -1.18
N GLU A 65 -1.95 0.47 -1.08
CA GLU A 65 -2.76 0.99 -2.18
C GLU A 65 -1.92 1.16 -3.45
N GLY A 66 -2.31 0.45 -4.51
CA GLY A 66 -1.64 0.47 -5.83
C GLY A 66 -0.49 -0.53 -6.02
N TYR A 67 -0.20 -1.40 -5.04
CA TYR A 67 0.93 -2.35 -5.10
C TYR A 67 0.47 -3.81 -5.27
N ASN A 68 -0.69 -4.18 -4.71
CA ASN A 68 -1.25 -5.54 -4.75
C ASN A 68 -0.31 -6.62 -4.19
N GLU A 69 0.52 -6.28 -3.19
CA GLU A 69 1.63 -7.15 -2.78
C GLU A 69 1.20 -8.51 -2.25
N LEU A 70 0.01 -8.62 -1.67
CA LEU A 70 -0.47 -9.89 -1.15
C LEU A 70 -0.85 -10.86 -2.27
N ALA A 71 -1.49 -10.34 -3.33
CA ALA A 71 -1.83 -11.15 -4.50
C ALA A 71 -0.55 -11.55 -5.25
N ASN A 72 0.35 -10.59 -5.51
CA ASN A 72 1.60 -10.85 -6.22
C ASN A 72 2.49 -11.86 -5.47
N PHE A 73 2.55 -11.79 -4.13
CA PHE A 73 3.28 -12.78 -3.35
C PHE A 73 2.58 -14.14 -3.32
N ALA A 74 1.25 -14.19 -3.23
CA ALA A 74 0.50 -15.45 -3.32
C ALA A 74 0.77 -16.15 -4.66
N GLU A 75 0.74 -15.40 -5.76
CA GLU A 75 1.02 -15.90 -7.11
C GLU A 75 2.48 -16.35 -7.25
N THR A 76 3.42 -15.54 -6.78
CA THR A 76 4.84 -15.90 -6.70
C THR A 76 5.03 -17.23 -5.95
N CYS A 77 4.35 -17.40 -4.81
CA CYS A 77 4.39 -18.64 -4.05
C CYS A 77 3.78 -19.82 -4.81
N ALA A 78 2.66 -19.61 -5.51
CA ALA A 78 2.01 -20.64 -6.30
C ALA A 78 2.92 -21.16 -7.42
N ILE A 79 3.52 -20.24 -8.19
CA ILE A 79 4.47 -20.54 -9.27
C ILE A 79 5.69 -21.31 -8.74
N LEU A 80 6.19 -20.95 -7.56
CA LEU A 80 7.33 -21.62 -6.92
C LEU A 80 6.96 -22.90 -6.16
N GLY A 81 5.70 -23.35 -6.23
CA GLY A 81 5.23 -24.56 -5.56
C GLY A 81 5.13 -24.46 -4.03
N LYS A 82 5.15 -23.24 -3.47
CA LYS A 82 5.05 -22.95 -2.03
C LYS A 82 3.58 -22.89 -1.59
N LYS A 83 2.90 -24.02 -1.69
CA LYS A 83 1.43 -24.13 -1.56
C LYS A 83 0.86 -23.51 -0.28
N VAL A 84 1.48 -23.80 0.87
CA VAL A 84 1.00 -23.30 2.16
C VAL A 84 1.03 -21.77 2.22
N LEU A 85 2.11 -21.14 1.77
CA LEU A 85 2.25 -19.68 1.73
C LEU A 85 1.29 -19.06 0.71
N ALA A 86 1.10 -19.66 -0.46
CA ALA A 86 0.13 -19.20 -1.44
C ALA A 86 -1.29 -19.12 -0.83
N ILE A 87 -1.72 -20.20 -0.15
CA ILE A 87 -3.02 -20.26 0.52
C ILE A 87 -3.13 -19.24 1.66
N GLU A 88 -2.08 -19.06 2.45
CA GLU A 88 -2.04 -18.06 3.52
C GLU A 88 -2.29 -16.64 2.97
N PHE A 89 -1.61 -16.27 1.88
CA PHE A 89 -1.75 -14.93 1.32
C PHE A 89 -3.05 -14.72 0.52
N ILE A 90 -3.61 -15.78 -0.07
CA ILE A 90 -5.00 -15.73 -0.58
C ILE A 90 -5.96 -15.45 0.58
N LYS A 91 -5.79 -16.08 1.75
CA LYS A 91 -6.62 -15.81 2.94
C LYS A 91 -6.48 -14.36 3.41
N LYS A 92 -5.26 -13.81 3.46
CA LYS A 92 -5.03 -12.39 3.80
C LYS A 92 -5.73 -11.42 2.84
N GLN A 93 -5.90 -11.78 1.57
CA GLN A 93 -6.68 -11.00 0.61
C GLN A 93 -8.20 -11.14 0.83
N ILE A 94 -8.69 -12.35 1.13
CA ILE A 94 -10.10 -12.56 1.50
C ILE A 94 -10.48 -11.75 2.76
N GLU A 95 -9.57 -11.65 3.73
CA GLU A 95 -9.72 -10.81 4.93
C GLU A 95 -9.87 -9.30 4.60
N ARG A 96 -9.44 -8.87 3.42
CA ARG A 96 -9.61 -7.50 2.87
C ARG A 96 -10.80 -7.39 1.90
N GLY A 97 -11.61 -8.45 1.80
CA GLY A 97 -12.86 -8.46 1.05
C GLY A 97 -12.72 -8.90 -0.41
N TYR A 98 -11.51 -9.28 -0.85
CA TYR A 98 -11.29 -9.85 -2.18
C TYR A 98 -12.06 -11.16 -2.35
N GLU A 99 -12.70 -11.31 -3.50
CA GLU A 99 -13.40 -12.54 -3.83
C GLU A 99 -12.42 -13.63 -4.29
N ILE A 100 -12.63 -14.87 -3.83
CA ILE A 100 -11.77 -16.01 -4.21
C ILE A 100 -11.72 -16.25 -5.72
N LYS A 101 -12.78 -15.87 -6.44
CA LYS A 101 -12.89 -16.04 -7.90
C LYS A 101 -11.75 -15.36 -8.67
N TRP A 102 -11.20 -14.26 -8.15
CA TRP A 102 -10.08 -13.55 -8.78
C TRP A 102 -8.83 -14.43 -8.86
N PHE A 103 -8.61 -15.26 -7.84
CA PHE A 103 -7.52 -16.23 -7.82
C PHE A 103 -7.86 -17.46 -8.67
N GLN A 104 -9.10 -17.93 -8.64
CA GLN A 104 -9.55 -19.11 -9.41
C GLN A 104 -9.53 -18.89 -10.93
N GLN A 105 -9.51 -17.63 -11.39
CA GLN A 105 -9.41 -17.27 -12.80
C GLN A 105 -7.97 -17.21 -13.32
N ASN A 106 -6.97 -17.29 -12.43
CA ASN A 106 -5.56 -17.28 -12.78
C ASN A 106 -4.99 -18.71 -12.71
N GLU A 107 -4.54 -19.22 -13.85
CA GLU A 107 -4.02 -20.59 -14.04
C GLU A 107 -2.82 -20.92 -13.11
N ASN A 108 -2.07 -19.91 -12.67
CA ASN A 108 -0.98 -20.09 -11.70
C ASN A 108 -1.47 -20.68 -10.37
N PHE A 109 -2.76 -20.56 -10.05
CA PHE A 109 -3.36 -21.13 -8.85
C PHE A 109 -4.06 -22.48 -9.06
N ASP A 110 -4.07 -23.05 -10.27
CA ASP A 110 -4.78 -24.31 -10.54
C ASP A 110 -4.30 -25.45 -9.64
N ILE A 111 -2.97 -25.59 -9.48
CA ILE A 111 -2.36 -26.59 -8.59
C ILE A 111 -2.68 -26.31 -7.12
N ILE A 112 -2.84 -25.03 -6.75
CA ILE A 112 -3.21 -24.63 -5.39
C ILE A 112 -4.64 -25.07 -5.09
N PHE A 113 -5.59 -24.75 -5.96
CA PHE A 113 -7.00 -25.10 -5.77
C PHE A 113 -7.29 -26.60 -5.96
N ALA A 114 -6.45 -27.33 -6.68
CA ALA A 114 -6.53 -28.79 -6.77
C ALA A 114 -6.06 -29.52 -5.50
N SER A 115 -5.26 -28.88 -4.64
CA SER A 115 -4.75 -29.47 -3.39
C SER A 115 -5.83 -29.68 -2.35
N GLU A 116 -5.57 -30.52 -1.34
CA GLU A 116 -6.51 -30.73 -0.23
C GLU A 116 -6.79 -29.43 0.54
N GLU A 117 -5.74 -28.64 0.79
CA GLU A 117 -5.83 -27.36 1.47
C GLU A 117 -6.54 -26.30 0.62
N GLY A 118 -6.34 -26.30 -0.70
CA GLY A 118 -7.06 -25.41 -1.61
C GLY A 118 -8.55 -25.71 -1.66
N LYS A 119 -8.92 -27.00 -1.75
CA LYS A 119 -10.33 -27.45 -1.66
C LYS A 119 -10.96 -27.07 -0.32
N LYS A 120 -10.20 -27.19 0.77
CA LYS A 120 -10.63 -26.75 2.10
C LYS A 120 -10.88 -25.23 2.13
N LEU A 121 -9.95 -24.42 1.59
CA LEU A 121 -10.15 -22.97 1.48
C LEU A 121 -11.42 -22.62 0.70
N ILE A 122 -11.68 -23.29 -0.42
CA ILE A 122 -12.93 -23.09 -1.20
C ILE A 122 -14.16 -23.37 -0.33
N SER A 123 -14.15 -24.46 0.44
CA SER A 123 -15.28 -24.78 1.33
C SER A 123 -15.47 -23.80 2.50
N GLU A 124 -14.39 -23.15 2.94
CA GLU A 124 -14.39 -22.16 4.04
C GLU A 124 -14.65 -20.72 3.54
N TYR A 125 -14.59 -20.48 2.22
CA TYR A 125 -14.56 -19.15 1.63
C TYR A 125 -15.71 -18.26 2.07
N ASP A 126 -16.96 -18.73 1.95
CA ASP A 126 -18.13 -17.92 2.28
C ASP A 126 -18.11 -17.48 3.75
N TYR A 127 -17.69 -18.37 4.65
CA TYR A 127 -17.52 -18.05 6.06
C TYR A 127 -16.43 -16.99 6.28
N LEU A 128 -15.24 -17.21 5.70
CA LEU A 128 -14.11 -16.28 5.85
C LEU A 128 -14.44 -14.90 5.29
N ARG A 129 -15.06 -14.84 4.11
CA ARG A 129 -15.44 -13.56 3.48
C ARG A 129 -16.55 -12.87 4.26
N ASN A 130 -17.58 -13.58 4.72
CA ASN A 130 -18.63 -12.97 5.53
C ASN A 130 -18.08 -12.42 6.85
N MET A 131 -17.14 -13.11 7.49
CA MET A 131 -16.44 -12.58 8.66
C MET A 131 -15.62 -11.32 8.33
N ALA A 132 -14.91 -11.30 7.21
CA ALA A 132 -14.17 -10.12 6.76
C ALA A 132 -15.11 -8.92 6.55
N LEU A 133 -16.20 -9.11 5.80
CA LEU A 133 -17.20 -8.09 5.51
C LEU A 133 -17.85 -7.55 6.79
N SER A 134 -18.10 -8.39 7.79
CA SER A 134 -18.72 -7.98 9.07
C SER A 134 -17.84 -7.04 9.91
N LYS A 135 -16.53 -7.00 9.65
CA LYS A 135 -15.57 -6.12 10.35
C LYS A 135 -15.36 -4.79 9.63
N MET A 136 -15.78 -4.68 8.37
CA MET A 136 -15.57 -3.49 7.56
C MET A 136 -16.68 -2.46 7.77
N ASN A 137 -16.31 -1.19 7.72
CA ASN A 137 -17.25 -0.08 7.76
C ASN A 137 -17.75 0.24 6.34
N LEU A 138 -18.67 -0.59 5.83
CA LEU A 138 -19.25 -0.40 4.50
C LEU A 138 -20.14 0.86 4.41
N ALA A 139 -20.67 1.35 5.54
CA ALA A 139 -21.37 2.64 5.57
C ALA A 139 -20.40 3.81 5.32
N LEU A 140 -19.23 3.80 5.96
CA LEU A 140 -18.17 4.78 5.72
C LEU A 140 -17.64 4.69 4.27
N ARG A 141 -17.56 3.49 3.70
CA ARG A 141 -17.23 3.32 2.27
C ARG A 141 -18.20 4.11 1.38
N GLU A 142 -19.50 3.94 1.58
CA GLU A 142 -20.52 4.67 0.82
C GLU A 142 -20.49 6.17 1.07
N GLU A 143 -20.24 6.58 2.32
CA GLU A 143 -20.03 7.98 2.67
C GLU A 143 -18.86 8.59 1.88
N ILE A 144 -17.69 7.95 1.86
CA ILE A 144 -16.50 8.44 1.12
C ILE A 144 -16.79 8.52 -0.39
N LYS A 145 -17.54 7.57 -0.95
CA LYS A 145 -17.98 7.61 -2.36
C LYS A 145 -18.84 8.85 -2.64
N GLN A 146 -19.77 9.17 -1.74
CA GLN A 146 -20.61 10.36 -1.85
C GLN A 146 -19.79 11.64 -1.69
N MET A 147 -18.88 11.70 -0.71
CA MET A 147 -17.98 12.84 -0.51
C MET A 147 -17.14 13.11 -1.77
N LYS A 148 -16.58 12.07 -2.39
CA LYS A 148 -15.83 12.17 -3.66
C LYS A 148 -16.71 12.63 -4.81
N THR A 149 -17.96 12.20 -4.86
CA THR A 149 -18.92 12.65 -5.89
C THR A 149 -19.22 14.14 -5.75
N GLU A 150 -19.50 14.61 -4.53
CA GLU A 150 -19.74 16.03 -4.27
C GLU A 150 -18.47 16.87 -4.47
N ASP A 151 -17.29 16.35 -4.10
CA ASP A 151 -15.99 16.99 -4.33
C ASP A 151 -15.74 17.34 -5.80
N GLN A 152 -16.21 16.51 -6.73
CA GLN A 152 -16.00 16.69 -8.18
C GLN A 152 -17.13 17.49 -8.86
N LYS A 153 -18.23 17.75 -8.16
CA LYS A 153 -19.50 18.27 -8.73
C LYS A 153 -19.36 19.58 -9.50
N TYR A 154 -18.57 20.52 -8.98
CA TYR A 154 -18.44 21.85 -9.58
C TYR A 154 -17.08 22.10 -10.25
N ARG A 155 -16.20 21.08 -10.34
CA ARG A 155 -14.85 21.19 -10.91
C ARG A 155 -14.80 21.04 -12.44
N ASN A 156 -15.90 21.35 -13.12
CA ASN A 156 -16.03 21.33 -14.59
C ASN A 156 -15.87 22.73 -15.21
N ASP A 157 -16.17 22.89 -16.50
CA ASP A 157 -16.04 24.15 -17.25
C ASP A 157 -16.75 25.37 -16.62
N ASN A 158 -17.73 25.16 -15.74
CA ASN A 158 -18.41 26.22 -14.98
C ASN A 158 -17.82 26.47 -13.58
N PHE A 159 -16.60 25.99 -13.30
CA PHE A 159 -15.96 26.11 -11.98
C PHE A 159 -15.94 27.54 -11.45
N GLN A 160 -15.56 28.51 -12.29
CA GLN A 160 -15.50 29.93 -11.88
C GLN A 160 -16.86 30.47 -11.40
N LYS A 161 -17.96 29.99 -11.96
CA LYS A 161 -19.33 30.40 -11.54
C LYS A 161 -19.74 29.74 -10.22
N ASN A 162 -19.19 28.57 -9.91
CA ASN A 162 -19.57 27.75 -8.76
C ASN A 162 -18.50 27.72 -7.66
N ILE A 163 -17.47 28.55 -7.74
CA ILE A 163 -16.32 28.52 -6.82
C ILE A 163 -16.73 28.60 -5.34
N LYS A 164 -17.73 29.43 -5.00
CA LYS A 164 -18.23 29.54 -3.62
C LYS A 164 -18.80 28.21 -3.10
N LYS A 165 -19.58 27.52 -3.95
CA LYS A 165 -20.15 26.21 -3.60
C LYS A 165 -19.06 25.14 -3.48
N GLN A 166 -18.03 25.20 -4.33
CA GLN A 166 -16.91 24.27 -4.22
C GLN A 166 -16.12 24.50 -2.91
N VAL A 167 -15.85 25.75 -2.54
CA VAL A 167 -15.16 26.07 -1.28
C VAL A 167 -15.92 25.54 -0.06
N GLU A 168 -17.25 25.60 -0.06
CA GLU A 168 -18.09 25.02 0.99
C GLU A 168 -17.94 23.49 1.07
N ILE A 169 -17.93 22.81 -0.08
CA ILE A 169 -17.73 21.35 -0.16
C ILE A 169 -16.32 20.97 0.31
N ASP A 170 -15.29 21.70 -0.12
CA ASP A 170 -13.90 21.44 0.27
C ASP A 170 -13.71 21.59 1.79
N ALA A 171 -14.36 22.59 2.39
CA ALA A 171 -14.36 22.80 3.84
C ALA A 171 -15.12 21.70 4.59
N TYR A 172 -16.28 21.27 4.08
CA TYR A 172 -17.02 20.14 4.65
C TYR A 172 -16.19 18.85 4.60
N ASN A 173 -15.63 18.51 3.43
CA ASN A 173 -14.80 17.33 3.24
C ASN A 173 -13.55 17.38 4.13
N THR A 174 -12.90 18.54 4.26
CA THR A 174 -11.77 18.74 5.16
C THR A 174 -12.13 18.36 6.60
N ASN A 175 -13.22 18.89 7.14
CA ASN A 175 -13.63 18.60 8.51
C ASN A 175 -14.03 17.14 8.67
N ARG A 176 -14.76 16.58 7.69
CA ARG A 176 -15.20 15.20 7.76
C ARG A 176 -14.04 14.20 7.69
N ILE A 177 -13.00 14.46 6.88
CA ILE A 177 -11.80 13.61 6.86
C ILE A 177 -11.07 13.65 8.20
N ILE A 178 -11.01 14.81 8.87
CA ILE A 178 -10.44 14.92 10.23
C ILE A 178 -11.21 14.03 11.21
N GLU A 179 -12.55 14.06 11.17
CA GLU A 179 -13.39 13.17 11.98
C GLU A 179 -13.13 11.69 11.67
N ILE A 180 -13.09 11.32 10.39
CA ILE A 180 -12.78 9.95 9.95
C ILE A 180 -11.41 9.49 10.50
N PHE A 181 -10.39 10.34 10.43
CA PHE A 181 -9.06 10.02 10.97
C PHE A 181 -9.06 9.82 12.48
N ASN A 182 -9.86 10.58 13.22
CA ASN A 182 -9.95 10.47 14.67
C ASN A 182 -10.78 9.26 15.11
N GLU A 183 -11.84 8.91 14.37
CA GLU A 183 -12.76 7.81 14.72
C GLU A 183 -12.29 6.44 14.21
N PHE A 184 -11.76 6.39 12.98
CA PHE A 184 -11.50 5.13 12.27
C PHE A 184 -10.04 4.96 11.82
N GLY A 185 -9.21 6.00 11.96
CA GLY A 185 -7.87 6.03 11.37
C GLY A 185 -7.89 6.29 9.87
N TYR A 186 -6.83 5.91 9.15
CA TYR A 186 -6.81 6.04 7.69
C TYR A 186 -7.76 5.00 7.06
N PRO A 187 -8.71 5.41 6.20
CA PRO A 187 -9.73 4.51 5.64
C PRO A 187 -9.15 3.66 4.50
N ASN A 188 -8.27 2.71 4.80
CA ASN A 188 -7.72 1.74 3.86
C ASN A 188 -8.63 0.51 3.70
N GLU A 189 -8.19 -0.48 2.91
CA GLU A 189 -8.96 -1.69 2.62
C GLU A 189 -9.32 -2.52 3.87
N THR A 190 -8.55 -2.45 4.95
CA THR A 190 -8.89 -3.14 6.20
C THR A 190 -10.05 -2.48 6.95
N VAL A 191 -10.26 -1.18 6.71
CA VAL A 191 -11.34 -0.38 7.33
C VAL A 191 -12.58 -0.37 6.46
N ILE A 192 -12.45 -0.05 5.16
CA ILE A 192 -13.59 0.20 4.25
C ILE A 192 -13.74 -0.85 3.14
N GLY A 193 -12.94 -1.92 3.18
CA GLY A 193 -12.92 -2.98 2.18
C GLY A 193 -12.18 -2.61 0.88
N SER A 194 -11.77 -3.63 0.14
CA SER A 194 -11.07 -3.51 -1.13
C SER A 194 -11.97 -3.09 -2.30
N TYR A 195 -11.37 -2.96 -3.50
CA TYR A 195 -12.09 -2.80 -4.77
C TYR A 195 -13.13 -3.90 -5.02
N SER A 196 -12.86 -5.14 -4.58
CA SER A 196 -13.71 -6.31 -4.86
C SER A 196 -15.07 -6.30 -4.16
N ILE A 197 -15.35 -5.31 -3.29
CA ILE A 197 -16.65 -5.15 -2.63
C ILE A 197 -17.75 -4.82 -3.65
N ASP A 198 -17.49 -3.82 -4.50
CA ASP A 198 -18.47 -3.24 -5.42
C ASP A 198 -17.81 -2.75 -6.74
N GLN A 199 -16.58 -3.17 -7.01
CA GLN A 199 -15.78 -2.77 -8.18
C GLN A 199 -15.59 -1.26 -8.28
N THR A 200 -15.51 -0.57 -7.15
CA THR A 200 -15.25 0.87 -7.08
C THR A 200 -13.97 1.15 -6.31
N SER A 201 -13.11 2.03 -6.83
CA SER A 201 -11.94 2.53 -6.10
C SER A 201 -12.38 3.65 -5.14
N VAL A 202 -12.23 3.40 -3.84
CA VAL A 202 -12.66 4.30 -2.76
C VAL A 202 -11.44 4.72 -1.95
N HIS A 203 -11.06 5.99 -2.06
CA HIS A 203 -9.95 6.60 -1.34
C HIS A 203 -10.22 8.09 -1.13
N ILE A 204 -9.61 8.65 -0.09
CA ILE A 204 -9.72 10.07 0.25
C ILE A 204 -8.64 10.95 -0.40
N SER A 205 -7.66 10.35 -1.09
CA SER A 205 -6.46 11.01 -1.62
C SER A 205 -6.77 12.22 -2.50
N THR A 206 -7.78 12.14 -3.37
CA THR A 206 -8.23 13.27 -4.20
C THR A 206 -8.73 14.44 -3.36
N MET A 207 -9.53 14.19 -2.31
CA MET A 207 -10.07 15.26 -1.46
C MET A 207 -8.98 15.90 -0.60
N LEU A 208 -7.94 15.16 -0.21
CA LEU A 208 -6.78 15.71 0.49
C LEU A 208 -6.05 16.78 -0.33
N LEU A 209 -6.01 16.63 -1.66
CA LEU A 209 -5.44 17.61 -2.59
C LEU A 209 -6.27 18.91 -2.69
N HIS A 210 -7.50 18.91 -2.18
CA HIS A 210 -8.38 20.08 -2.20
C HIS A 210 -8.46 20.80 -0.86
N THR A 211 -7.75 20.29 0.16
CA THR A 211 -7.63 20.96 1.46
C THR A 211 -6.82 22.25 1.34
N SER A 212 -7.12 23.26 2.15
CA SER A 212 -6.31 24.49 2.19
C SER A 212 -4.88 24.20 2.68
N ASP A 213 -3.91 24.95 2.17
CA ASP A 213 -2.48 24.78 2.53
C ASP A 213 -2.23 24.82 4.04
N SER A 214 -2.92 25.72 4.76
CA SER A 214 -2.79 25.85 6.21
C SER A 214 -3.12 24.56 6.96
N ILE A 215 -4.27 23.92 6.65
CA ILE A 215 -4.65 22.67 7.31
C ILE A 215 -3.88 21.47 6.76
N ARG A 216 -3.56 21.47 5.46
CA ARG A 216 -2.75 20.45 4.80
C ARG A 216 -1.42 20.27 5.50
N MET A 217 -0.68 21.36 5.69
CA MET A 217 0.65 21.32 6.29
C MET A 217 0.62 21.13 7.81
N LYS A 218 -0.38 21.71 8.51
CA LYS A 218 -0.44 21.63 9.98
C LYS A 218 -1.02 20.33 10.54
N TYR A 219 -1.95 19.69 9.82
CA TYR A 219 -2.66 18.51 10.30
C TYR A 219 -2.45 17.29 9.40
N PHE A 220 -2.76 17.39 8.10
CA PHE A 220 -2.77 16.22 7.23
C PHE A 220 -1.36 15.65 6.98
N VAL A 221 -0.36 16.49 6.72
CA VAL A 221 1.03 16.04 6.53
C VAL A 221 1.57 15.27 7.76
N PRO A 222 1.50 15.81 9.00
CA PRO A 222 1.88 15.05 10.19
C PRO A 222 1.07 13.75 10.35
N LYS A 223 -0.26 13.80 10.18
CA LYS A 223 -1.12 12.64 10.43
C LYS A 223 -0.90 11.51 9.41
N LEU A 224 -0.74 11.84 8.14
CA LEU A 224 -0.40 10.86 7.10
C LEU A 224 0.99 10.26 7.32
N THR A 225 1.94 11.05 7.82
CA THR A 225 3.27 10.54 8.21
C THR A 225 3.15 9.49 9.31
N GLU A 226 2.30 9.70 10.33
CA GLU A 226 2.01 8.69 11.36
C GLU A 226 1.40 7.43 10.74
N PHE A 227 0.42 7.59 9.83
CA PHE A 227 -0.23 6.45 9.18
C PHE A 227 0.73 5.64 8.31
N ILE A 228 1.63 6.28 7.58
CA ILE A 228 2.70 5.59 6.82
C ILE A 228 3.62 4.80 7.75
N LYS A 229 4.05 5.41 8.87
CA LYS A 229 4.87 4.71 9.89
C LYS A 229 4.17 3.49 10.49
N SER A 230 2.84 3.51 10.54
CA SER A 230 2.02 2.38 11.01
C SER A 230 1.62 1.38 9.91
N GLY A 231 1.99 1.62 8.65
CA GLY A 231 1.61 0.77 7.53
C GLY A 231 0.15 0.87 7.10
N THR A 232 -0.54 1.99 7.37
CA THR A 232 -1.97 2.15 7.07
C THR A 232 -2.26 3.08 5.88
N CYS A 233 -1.30 3.93 5.51
CA CYS A 233 -1.41 4.87 4.40
C CYS A 233 -0.26 4.66 3.39
N SER A 234 -0.54 4.81 2.09
CA SER A 234 0.48 4.73 1.04
C SER A 234 1.41 5.96 1.08
N PRO A 235 2.75 5.77 1.01
CA PRO A 235 3.72 6.85 0.85
C PRO A 235 3.39 7.85 -0.27
N SER A 236 2.81 7.36 -1.37
CA SER A 236 2.43 8.19 -2.52
C SER A 236 1.42 9.27 -2.15
N THR A 237 0.47 8.97 -1.25
CA THR A 237 -0.53 9.95 -0.80
C THR A 237 0.13 11.16 -0.14
N LEU A 238 1.12 10.93 0.72
CA LEU A 238 1.87 12.01 1.37
C LEU A 238 2.74 12.79 0.37
N GLY A 239 3.44 12.07 -0.52
CA GLY A 239 4.25 12.68 -1.57
C GLY A 239 3.45 13.64 -2.44
N TYR A 240 2.27 13.22 -2.92
CA TYR A 240 1.40 14.04 -3.76
C TYR A 240 0.94 15.32 -3.06
N ILE A 241 0.44 15.23 -1.82
CA ILE A 241 -0.10 16.43 -1.16
C ILE A 241 1.00 17.46 -0.85
N ILE A 242 2.23 17.02 -0.59
CA ILE A 242 3.37 17.90 -0.32
C ILE A 242 3.89 18.52 -1.61
N ASP A 243 4.13 17.72 -2.65
CA ASP A 243 4.64 18.26 -3.92
C ASP A 243 3.62 19.18 -4.60
N GLN A 244 2.32 18.92 -4.46
CA GLN A 244 1.29 19.86 -4.92
C GLN A 244 1.36 21.18 -4.17
N TYR A 245 1.55 21.15 -2.84
CA TYR A 245 1.71 22.36 -2.05
C TYR A 245 2.89 23.21 -2.55
N TYR A 246 4.05 22.59 -2.80
CA TYR A 246 5.20 23.32 -3.36
C TYR A 246 4.89 23.89 -4.75
N LEU A 247 4.33 23.08 -5.66
CA LEU A 247 4.02 23.54 -7.01
C LEU A 247 3.01 24.69 -7.04
N TYR A 248 1.99 24.68 -6.19
CA TYR A 248 0.98 25.75 -6.10
C TYR A 248 1.53 27.04 -5.50
N ASN A 249 2.65 26.97 -4.79
CA ASN A 249 3.34 28.12 -4.19
C ASN A 249 4.58 28.54 -5.01
N ASP A 250 4.64 28.16 -6.29
CA ASP A 250 5.76 28.47 -7.19
C ASP A 250 7.13 28.01 -6.63
N GLU A 251 7.14 26.89 -5.92
CA GLU A 251 8.34 26.20 -5.43
C GLU A 251 8.58 24.84 -6.15
N PRO A 252 9.82 24.35 -6.25
CA PRO A 252 10.11 23.06 -6.85
C PRO A 252 9.62 21.90 -5.95
N GLN A 253 9.19 20.81 -6.58
CA GLN A 253 8.87 19.55 -5.89
C GLN A 253 10.09 18.99 -5.15
N ILE A 254 9.85 18.35 -4.01
CA ILE A 254 10.91 17.75 -3.18
C ILE A 254 10.93 16.23 -3.26
N TYR A 255 9.84 15.60 -3.71
CA TYR A 255 9.74 14.16 -3.96
C TYR A 255 9.65 13.81 -5.45
N GLY A 256 9.25 14.73 -6.32
CA GLY A 256 9.08 14.50 -7.75
C GLY A 256 7.90 13.57 -8.06
N THR A 257 6.72 13.81 -7.48
CA THR A 257 5.53 12.98 -7.72
C THR A 257 4.69 13.43 -8.92
N TYR A 258 4.81 14.67 -9.38
CA TYR A 258 4.11 15.20 -10.55
C TYR A 258 4.99 15.22 -11.80
N HIS A 259 4.35 15.02 -12.93
CA HIS A 259 4.93 15.10 -14.27
C HIS A 259 4.66 16.46 -14.93
N ALA A 260 5.54 16.87 -15.85
CA ALA A 260 5.35 18.08 -16.66
C ALA A 260 4.40 17.81 -17.84
N GLN A 261 3.81 18.87 -18.38
CA GLN A 261 3.11 18.80 -19.67
C GLN A 261 4.12 18.45 -20.77
N GLY A 262 3.87 17.37 -21.51
CA GLY A 262 4.80 16.86 -22.53
C GLY A 262 5.72 15.73 -22.07
N GLY A 263 5.60 15.28 -20.82
CA GLY A 263 6.37 14.16 -20.27
C GLY A 263 7.56 14.59 -19.40
N GLY A 264 8.14 13.62 -18.70
CA GLY A 264 9.16 13.88 -17.69
C GLY A 264 8.57 14.44 -16.38
N TYR A 265 9.43 14.71 -15.40
CA TYR A 265 8.99 15.27 -14.12
C TYR A 265 8.65 16.75 -14.24
N GLY A 266 7.69 17.21 -13.44
CA GLY A 266 7.46 18.63 -13.20
C GLY A 266 8.67 19.25 -12.50
N ARG A 267 8.72 20.59 -12.39
CA ARG A 267 9.84 21.28 -11.74
C ARG A 267 10.10 20.71 -10.35
N MET A 268 11.34 20.28 -10.10
CA MET A 268 11.79 19.60 -8.90
C MET A 268 13.16 20.17 -8.51
N ILE A 269 13.58 19.95 -7.26
CA ILE A 269 14.91 20.39 -6.82
C ILE A 269 16.00 19.71 -7.66
N ASP A 270 17.05 20.45 -8.02
CA ASP A 270 18.08 19.98 -8.96
C ASP A 270 18.94 18.83 -8.38
N ASP A 271 19.06 18.76 -7.05
CA ASP A 271 19.79 17.70 -6.37
C ASP A 271 18.97 16.40 -6.32
N LEU A 272 19.12 15.57 -7.36
CA LEU A 272 18.43 14.27 -7.46
C LEU A 272 18.75 13.32 -6.30
N LYS A 273 19.96 13.38 -5.72
CA LYS A 273 20.29 12.57 -4.54
C LYS A 273 19.48 13.03 -3.33
N LYS A 274 19.25 14.34 -3.22
CA LYS A 274 18.37 14.88 -2.19
C LYS A 274 16.92 14.48 -2.43
N VAL A 275 16.45 14.46 -3.68
CA VAL A 275 15.11 13.93 -4.01
C VAL A 275 14.98 12.47 -3.57
N ASP A 276 15.92 11.60 -3.94
CA ASP A 276 15.88 10.19 -3.53
C ASP A 276 15.95 10.02 -2.01
N SER A 277 16.78 10.81 -1.32
CA SER A 277 16.85 10.80 0.14
C SER A 277 15.49 11.21 0.76
N ASN A 278 14.83 12.23 0.21
CA ASN A 278 13.50 12.63 0.66
C ASN A 278 12.49 11.50 0.38
N ARG A 279 12.48 10.93 -0.82
CA ARG A 279 11.57 9.83 -1.22
C ARG A 279 11.68 8.65 -0.26
N ILE A 280 12.90 8.18 0.01
CA ILE A 280 13.15 7.09 0.94
C ILE A 280 12.64 7.43 2.35
N SER A 281 12.80 8.68 2.80
CA SER A 281 12.38 9.10 4.16
C SER A 281 10.87 8.99 4.43
N ILE A 282 10.05 8.90 3.39
CA ILE A 282 8.60 8.68 3.50
C ILE A 282 8.14 7.33 2.96
N GLY A 283 9.07 6.48 2.48
CA GLY A 283 8.76 5.15 1.96
C GLY A 283 8.51 5.11 0.45
N LEU A 284 8.75 6.20 -0.28
CA LEU A 284 8.77 6.16 -1.74
C LEU A 284 10.06 5.49 -2.24
N PRO A 285 10.02 4.80 -3.39
CA PRO A 285 11.23 4.30 -4.03
C PRO A 285 12.05 5.45 -4.60
N PRO A 286 13.38 5.31 -4.77
CA PRO A 286 14.19 6.20 -5.62
C PRO A 286 13.58 6.42 -7.01
N LEU A 287 13.86 7.57 -7.63
CA LEU A 287 13.33 7.94 -8.94
C LEU A 287 13.67 6.90 -10.02
N GLU A 288 14.92 6.45 -10.08
CA GLU A 288 15.37 5.46 -11.07
C GLU A 288 14.59 4.13 -10.94
N LEU A 289 14.36 3.66 -9.71
CA LEU A 289 13.56 2.45 -9.48
C LEU A 289 12.10 2.66 -9.90
N LYS A 290 11.53 3.84 -9.62
CA LYS A 290 10.19 4.19 -10.09
C LYS A 290 10.10 4.16 -11.61
N GLU A 291 10.99 4.87 -12.30
CA GLU A 291 11.02 4.92 -13.76
C GLU A 291 11.20 3.54 -14.38
N LYS A 292 12.05 2.70 -13.78
CA LYS A 292 12.21 1.31 -14.18
C LYS A 292 10.89 0.54 -14.08
N LYS A 293 10.20 0.58 -12.94
CA LYS A 293 8.89 -0.10 -12.78
C LYS A 293 7.88 0.43 -13.79
N ASP A 294 7.77 1.76 -13.93
CA ASP A 294 6.85 2.39 -14.88
C ASP A 294 7.12 1.95 -16.33
N SER A 295 8.39 1.82 -16.73
CA SER A 295 8.77 1.36 -18.06
C SER A 295 8.37 -0.11 -18.32
N ILE A 296 8.51 -0.97 -17.31
CA ILE A 296 8.10 -2.38 -17.39
C ILE A 296 6.57 -2.47 -17.52
N LEU A 297 5.83 -1.73 -16.67
CA LEU A 297 4.38 -1.74 -16.67
C LEU A 297 3.79 -1.24 -18.01
N LYS A 298 4.37 -0.19 -18.61
CA LYS A 298 3.96 0.29 -19.94
C LYS A 298 4.12 -0.75 -21.04
N VAL A 299 5.17 -1.57 -20.97
CA VAL A 299 5.41 -2.64 -21.95
C VAL A 299 4.48 -3.82 -21.70
N ARG A 300 4.26 -4.19 -20.44
CA ARG A 300 3.47 -5.37 -20.05
C ARG A 300 1.96 -5.15 -20.16
N TYR A 301 1.51 -3.92 -19.87
CA TYR A 301 0.10 -3.55 -19.80
C TYR A 301 -0.17 -2.29 -20.64
N PRO A 302 0.06 -2.32 -21.96
CA PRO A 302 -0.04 -1.12 -22.80
C PRO A 302 -1.45 -0.51 -22.78
N ASP A 303 -2.50 -1.31 -22.56
CA ASP A 303 -3.88 -0.82 -22.52
C ASP A 303 -4.23 -0.03 -21.23
N LEU A 304 -3.32 -0.01 -20.25
CA LEU A 304 -3.50 0.74 -19.00
C LEU A 304 -2.81 2.13 -19.03
N PHE A 305 -2.06 2.47 -20.08
CA PHE A 305 -1.23 3.68 -20.17
C PHE A 305 -1.47 4.54 -21.41
#